data_AF-A0A7X1PN83-F1
#
_entry.id   AF-A0A7X1PN83-F1
#
_cell.length_a   1.000
_cell.length_b   1.000
_cell.length_c   1.000
_cell.angle_alpha   90.00
_cell.angle_beta   90.00
_cell.angle_gamma   90.00
#
_symmetry.space_group_name_H-M   'P 1'
#
loop_
_entity.id
_entity.type
_entity.pdbx_description
1 polymer ?
#
loop_
_entity_poly.entity_id
_entity_poly.type
_entity_poly.pdbx_seq_one_letter_code
_entity_poly.pdbx_strand_id
1 'polypeptide(L)'
;MTALSWTQVREMPGESLEFGAAHVRCAWRRHTLAAHKFASLEHAFVSSPHALPRLLQDVGGNPNARQHEERGTAVFAAVWYPTGQWAILCDATRATLVPRAAVEALAACGQRDDRVTEALRVLFAAAPASLLRTLDEAFYRLNIARPTA
;
A
#
# COMPACT_ATOMS: atom_id res chain seq x y z
N MET A 1 1.35 -22.72 0.82
CA MET A 1 1.12 -21.27 0.61
C MET A 1 -0.18 -21.11 -0.16
N THR A 2 -1.15 -20.34 0.36
CA THR A 2 -2.38 -20.05 -0.38
C THR A 2 -2.04 -19.21 -1.60
N ALA A 3 -2.48 -19.62 -2.78
CA ALA A 3 -2.31 -18.82 -3.99
C ALA A 3 -3.12 -17.52 -3.85
N LEU A 4 -2.45 -16.38 -4.01
CA LEU A 4 -3.10 -15.07 -3.99
C LEU A 4 -3.81 -14.82 -5.31
N SER A 5 -4.95 -14.12 -5.24
CA SER A 5 -5.73 -13.73 -6.41
C SER A 5 -6.47 -12.42 -6.15
N TRP A 6 -6.59 -11.59 -7.18
CA TRP A 6 -7.41 -10.37 -7.14
C TRP A 6 -8.89 -10.64 -6.86
N THR A 7 -9.38 -11.85 -7.12
CA THR A 7 -10.74 -12.26 -6.73
C THR A 7 -10.95 -12.31 -5.20
N GLN A 8 -9.87 -12.37 -4.42
CA GLN A 8 -9.92 -12.32 -2.95
C GLN A 8 -9.94 -10.88 -2.42
N VAL A 9 -9.66 -9.89 -3.28
CA VAL A 9 -9.58 -8.48 -2.91
C VAL A 9 -10.96 -7.85 -3.05
N ARG A 10 -11.55 -7.55 -1.90
CA ARG A 10 -12.86 -6.91 -1.78
C ARG A 10 -12.87 -5.98 -0.59
N GLU A 11 -13.74 -4.99 -0.62
CA GLU A 11 -14.02 -4.16 0.55
C GLU A 11 -14.50 -5.04 1.72
N MET A 12 -14.09 -4.69 2.93
CA MET A 12 -14.56 -5.30 4.17
C MET A 12 -15.29 -4.22 5.00
N PRO A 13 -16.63 -4.13 4.89
CA PRO A 13 -17.40 -3.10 5.60
C PRO A 13 -17.15 -3.12 7.10
N GLY A 14 -16.87 -1.96 7.68
CA GLY A 14 -16.63 -1.81 9.12
C GLY A 14 -15.21 -2.16 9.58
N GLU A 15 -14.34 -2.66 8.70
CA GLU A 15 -12.92 -2.87 9.00
C GLU A 15 -12.08 -1.77 8.36
N SER A 16 -11.16 -1.16 9.11
CA SER A 16 -10.22 -0.18 8.57
C SER A 16 -8.93 -0.85 8.12
N LEU A 17 -8.37 -0.37 7.01
CA LEU A 17 -7.10 -0.84 6.47
C LEU A 17 -5.93 -0.35 7.31
N GLU A 18 -4.98 -1.24 7.52
CA GLU A 18 -3.63 -0.84 7.89
C GLU A 18 -2.84 -0.39 6.67
N PHE A 19 -1.83 0.42 6.94
CA PHE A 19 -1.05 1.09 5.92
C PHE A 19 0.43 1.10 6.29
N GLY A 20 1.29 0.91 5.30
CA GLY A 20 2.72 1.07 5.42
C GLY A 20 3.28 1.83 4.23
N ALA A 21 4.29 2.68 4.46
CA ALA A 21 4.99 3.35 3.37
C ALA A 21 6.51 3.39 3.61
N ALA A 22 7.24 3.13 2.53
CA ALA A 22 8.68 3.32 2.42
C ALA A 22 8.97 4.59 1.65
N HIS A 23 9.90 5.39 2.15
CA HIS A 23 10.38 6.62 1.54
C HIS A 23 11.89 6.55 1.38
N VAL A 24 12.45 7.33 0.44
CA VAL A 24 13.89 7.33 0.14
C VAL A 24 14.77 7.54 1.39
N ARG A 25 14.31 8.33 2.37
CA ARG A 25 15.06 8.62 3.61
C ARG A 25 14.43 7.98 4.85
N CYS A 26 13.35 7.23 4.71
CA CYS A 26 12.60 6.63 5.81
C CYS A 26 11.99 5.30 5.36
N ALA A 27 12.64 4.19 5.69
CA ALA A 27 12.50 2.97 4.90
C ALA A 27 11.22 2.16 5.13
N TRP A 28 10.60 2.18 6.32
CA TRP A 28 9.26 1.60 6.47
C TRP A 28 8.53 2.16 7.69
N ARG A 29 7.44 2.87 7.45
CA ARG A 29 6.55 3.35 8.52
C ARG A 29 5.24 2.62 8.45
N ARG A 30 4.98 1.76 9.43
CA ARG A 30 3.68 1.10 9.61
C ARG A 30 2.77 1.95 10.48
N HIS A 31 1.54 2.14 10.02
CA HIS A 31 0.51 2.92 10.68
C HIS A 31 -0.54 2.00 11.30
N THR A 32 -0.37 1.69 12.58
CA THR A 32 -1.25 0.77 13.34
C THR A 32 -2.30 1.50 14.17
N LEU A 33 -2.13 2.81 14.41
CA LEU A 33 -3.08 3.63 15.17
C LEU A 33 -4.31 3.95 14.31
N ALA A 34 -5.50 3.89 14.91
CA ALA A 34 -6.77 4.11 14.22
C ALA A 34 -6.83 5.42 13.42
N ALA A 35 -6.24 6.50 13.95
CA ALA A 35 -6.19 7.81 13.31
C ALA A 35 -5.38 7.85 11.99
N HIS A 36 -4.57 6.82 11.73
CA HIS A 36 -3.72 6.72 10.54
C HIS A 36 -4.18 5.62 9.56
N LYS A 37 -5.29 4.96 9.85
CA LYS A 37 -5.85 3.89 9.01
C LYS A 37 -6.74 4.47 7.92
N PHE A 38 -6.79 3.82 6.76
CA PHE A 38 -7.79 4.14 5.75
C PHE A 38 -9.10 3.41 6.09
N ALA A 39 -10.22 4.14 6.04
CA ALA A 39 -11.54 3.58 6.31
C ALA A 39 -11.96 2.46 5.35
N SER A 40 -11.46 2.45 4.11
CA SER A 40 -11.81 1.49 3.06
C SER A 40 -10.75 1.46 1.96
N LEU A 41 -10.80 0.49 1.05
CA LEU A 41 -9.92 0.48 -0.13
C LEU A 41 -10.24 1.67 -1.05
N GLU A 42 -11.50 2.05 -1.20
CA GLU A 42 -11.88 3.27 -1.93
C GLU A 42 -11.21 4.50 -1.33
N HIS A 43 -11.17 4.59 0.00
CA HIS A 43 -10.50 5.69 0.67
C HIS A 43 -8.98 5.67 0.41
N ALA A 44 -8.35 4.49 0.45
CA ALA A 44 -6.92 4.33 0.20
C ALA A 44 -6.49 4.65 -1.26
N PHE A 45 -7.36 4.43 -2.25
CA PHE A 45 -6.98 4.57 -3.67
C PHE A 45 -7.62 5.76 -4.39
N VAL A 46 -8.75 6.28 -3.92
CA VAL A 46 -9.55 7.27 -4.65
C VAL A 46 -9.80 8.53 -3.83
N SER A 47 -10.49 8.41 -2.70
CA SER A 47 -11.14 9.56 -2.06
C SER A 47 -10.31 10.26 -0.99
N SER A 48 -9.24 9.64 -0.47
CA SER A 48 -8.40 10.29 0.54
C SER A 48 -7.48 11.35 -0.08
N PRO A 49 -7.29 12.51 0.55
CA PRO A 49 -6.18 13.41 0.19
C PRO A 49 -4.81 12.75 0.42
N HIS A 50 -4.75 11.67 1.21
CA HIS A 50 -3.56 10.87 1.46
C HIS A 50 -3.51 9.57 0.66
N ALA A 51 -4.36 9.42 -0.36
CA ALA A 51 -4.46 8.20 -1.15
C ALA A 51 -3.10 7.77 -1.74
N LEU A 52 -2.91 6.46 -1.89
CA LEU A 52 -1.66 5.86 -2.33
C LEU A 52 -1.17 6.41 -3.68
N PRO A 53 -2.01 6.55 -4.74
CA PRO A 53 -1.56 7.14 -5.99
C PRO A 53 -0.99 8.55 -5.79
N ARG A 54 -1.66 9.41 -5.00
CA ARG A 54 -1.16 10.76 -4.68
C ARG A 54 0.15 10.71 -3.91
N LEU A 55 0.29 9.80 -2.95
CA LEU A 55 1.51 9.62 -2.17
C LEU A 55 2.71 9.21 -3.06
N LEU A 56 2.49 8.31 -4.02
CA LEU A 56 3.55 7.66 -4.79
C LEU A 56 3.88 8.40 -6.10
N GLN A 57 2.91 9.11 -6.70
CA GLN A 57 3.04 9.71 -8.03
C GLN A 57 3.18 11.23 -8.01
N ASP A 58 2.70 11.89 -6.96
CA ASP A 58 2.68 13.35 -6.87
C ASP A 58 3.33 13.82 -5.55
N VAL A 59 4.66 14.01 -5.60
CA VAL A 59 5.48 14.56 -4.51
C VAL A 59 5.16 16.04 -4.35
N GLY A 60 4.01 16.31 -3.75
CA GLY A 60 3.39 17.62 -3.72
C GLY A 60 1.87 17.52 -3.65
N GLY A 61 1.23 16.51 -4.21
CA GLY A 61 -0.22 16.30 -4.11
C GLY A 61 -0.68 15.73 -2.77
N ASN A 62 0.21 15.08 -2.01
CA ASN A 62 -0.09 14.52 -0.70
C ASN A 62 0.26 15.53 0.43
N PRO A 63 -0.72 15.97 1.25
CA PRO A 63 -0.45 16.94 2.32
C PRO A 63 0.56 16.44 3.36
N ASN A 64 0.61 15.13 3.64
CA ASN A 64 1.55 14.54 4.60
C ASN A 64 2.97 14.56 4.04
N ALA A 65 3.14 14.32 2.73
CA ALA A 65 4.45 14.44 2.08
C ALA A 65 4.98 15.89 2.12
N ARG A 66 4.10 16.89 1.94
CA ARG A 66 4.47 18.32 2.09
C ARG A 66 4.90 18.68 3.51
N GLN A 67 4.25 18.11 4.52
CA GLN A 67 4.58 18.39 5.93
C GLN A 67 5.83 17.66 6.42
N HIS A 68 6.31 16.67 5.65
CA HIS A 68 7.39 15.78 6.06
C HIS A 68 8.44 15.56 4.96
N GLU A 69 8.95 16.67 4.41
CA GLU A 69 9.99 16.67 3.38
C GLU A 69 11.26 15.91 3.80
N GLU A 70 11.53 15.80 5.10
CA GLU A 70 12.67 15.05 5.64
C GLU A 70 12.66 13.57 5.24
N ARG A 71 11.48 12.99 4.99
CA ARG A 71 11.30 11.59 4.60
C ARG A 71 11.69 11.34 3.14
N GLY A 72 11.66 12.38 2.31
CA GLY A 72 11.76 12.29 0.86
C GLY A 72 10.55 11.60 0.22
N THR A 73 10.65 11.34 -1.08
CA THR A 73 9.60 10.70 -1.88
C THR A 73 9.28 9.29 -1.38
N ALA A 74 7.99 8.94 -1.33
CA ALA A 74 7.55 7.58 -1.12
C ALA A 74 7.89 6.71 -2.34
N VAL A 75 8.50 5.56 -2.10
CA VAL A 75 8.92 4.61 -3.16
C VAL A 75 8.02 3.38 -3.21
N PHE A 76 7.51 2.94 -2.06
CA PHE A 76 6.54 1.87 -1.96
C PHE A 76 5.50 2.20 -0.91
N ALA A 77 4.28 1.73 -1.12
CA ALA A 77 3.24 1.74 -0.11
C ALA A 77 2.44 0.45 -0.14
N ALA A 78 1.93 0.01 1.01
CA ALA A 78 1.06 -1.13 1.09
C ALA A 78 -0.17 -0.85 1.95
N VAL A 79 -1.28 -1.50 1.60
CA VAL A 79 -2.50 -1.54 2.41
C VAL A 79 -3.02 -2.96 2.54
N TRP A 80 -3.60 -3.27 3.70
CA TRP A 80 -4.20 -4.57 3.99
C TRP A 80 -5.26 -4.45 5.08
N TYR A 81 -6.21 -5.38 5.08
CA TYR A 81 -7.09 -5.57 6.22
C TYR A 81 -6.39 -6.41 7.30
N PRO A 82 -6.47 -6.04 8.58
CA PRO A 82 -5.95 -6.85 9.69
C PRO A 82 -6.35 -8.32 9.65
N THR A 83 -7.58 -8.63 9.24
CA THR A 83 -8.09 -10.01 9.13
C THR A 83 -7.77 -10.69 7.79
N GLY A 84 -7.26 -9.94 6.81
CA GLY A 84 -6.94 -10.42 5.47
C GLY A 84 -5.69 -11.31 5.40
N GLN A 85 -5.56 -12.08 4.32
CA GLN A 85 -4.36 -12.88 4.04
C GLN A 85 -3.40 -12.20 3.04
N TRP A 86 -3.86 -11.16 2.37
CA TRP A 86 -3.14 -10.43 1.33
C TRP A 86 -2.85 -9.00 1.78
N ALA A 87 -1.85 -8.39 1.14
CA ALA A 87 -1.64 -6.95 1.12
C ALA A 87 -1.51 -6.51 -0.35
N ILE A 88 -2.01 -5.31 -0.67
CA ILE A 88 -1.75 -4.66 -1.94
C ILE A 88 -0.48 -3.84 -1.75
N LEU A 89 0.61 -4.24 -2.42
CA LEU A 89 1.88 -3.50 -2.44
C LEU A 89 1.96 -2.71 -3.75
N CYS A 90 2.31 -1.44 -3.66
CA CYS A 90 2.33 -0.49 -4.76
C CYS A 90 3.70 0.20 -4.87
N ASP A 91 4.14 0.43 -6.10
CA ASP A 91 5.10 1.48 -6.46
C ASP A 91 4.38 2.61 -7.21
N ALA A 92 5.12 3.59 -7.73
CA ALA A 92 4.55 4.73 -8.45
C ALA A 92 3.79 4.36 -9.74
N THR A 93 3.90 3.15 -10.25
CA THR A 93 3.35 2.76 -11.57
C THR A 93 2.45 1.54 -11.51
N ARG A 94 2.63 0.67 -10.52
CA ARG A 94 2.03 -0.64 -10.47
C ARG A 94 1.64 -1.03 -9.05
N ALA A 95 0.66 -1.90 -8.97
CA ALA A 95 0.23 -2.60 -7.77
C ALA A 95 0.34 -4.10 -7.96
N THR A 96 0.57 -4.82 -6.87
CA THR A 96 0.61 -6.28 -6.84
C THR A 96 0.07 -6.82 -5.52
N LEU A 97 -0.22 -8.12 -5.48
CA LEU A 97 -0.61 -8.82 -4.26
C LEU A 97 0.55 -9.59 -3.67
N VAL A 98 0.74 -9.40 -2.37
CA VAL A 98 1.75 -10.09 -1.57
C VAL A 98 1.10 -10.67 -0.32
N PRO A 99 1.69 -11.69 0.33
CA PRO A 99 1.16 -12.18 1.60
C PRO A 99 1.18 -11.07 2.64
N ARG A 100 0.08 -10.87 3.39
CA ARG A 100 0.04 -9.86 4.47
C ARG A 100 1.20 -10.03 5.45
N ALA A 101 1.48 -11.27 5.83
CA ALA A 101 2.57 -11.59 6.76
C ALA A 101 3.94 -11.11 6.25
N ALA A 102 4.16 -11.03 4.92
CA ALA A 102 5.42 -10.56 4.36
C ALA A 102 5.64 -9.06 4.59
N VAL A 103 4.58 -8.25 4.49
CA VAL A 103 4.67 -6.80 4.79
C VAL A 103 4.64 -6.52 6.29
N GLU A 104 3.94 -7.34 7.08
CA GLU A 104 3.92 -7.23 8.54
C GLU A 104 5.25 -7.62 9.19
N ALA A 105 6.01 -8.53 8.57
CA ALA A 105 7.33 -8.96 9.05
C ALA A 105 8.43 -7.90 8.86
N LEU A 106 8.21 -6.90 8.00
CA LEU A 106 9.16 -5.80 7.83
C LEU A 106 9.19 -4.95 9.09
N ALA A 107 10.38 -4.82 9.69
CA ALA A 107 10.58 -3.98 10.85
C ALA A 107 10.26 -2.51 10.49
N ALA A 108 9.36 -1.90 11.27
CA ALA A 108 9.10 -0.48 11.14
C ALA A 108 10.38 0.28 11.55
N CYS A 109 10.95 1.02 10.61
CA CYS A 109 12.12 1.86 10.80
C CYS A 109 11.79 3.28 10.34
N GLY A 110 11.72 4.19 11.31
CA GLY A 110 11.48 5.62 11.07
C GLY A 110 12.69 6.36 10.49
N GLN A 111 13.76 5.64 10.15
CA GLN A 111 15.02 6.15 9.60
C GLN A 111 15.32 5.45 8.27
N ARG A 112 16.35 5.91 7.57
CA ARG A 112 16.82 5.24 6.36
C ARG A 112 17.36 3.85 6.69
N ASP A 113 16.81 2.84 6.03
CA ASP A 113 17.31 1.48 6.04
C ASP A 113 17.13 0.88 4.63
N ASP A 114 18.21 0.91 3.85
CA ASP A 114 18.18 0.47 2.46
C ASP A 114 17.83 -1.03 2.35
N ARG A 115 18.06 -1.84 3.40
CA ARG A 115 17.73 -3.26 3.41
C ARG A 115 16.22 -3.50 3.38
N VAL A 116 15.45 -2.65 4.08
CA VAL A 116 13.99 -2.76 4.10
C VAL A 116 13.39 -2.33 2.77
N THR A 117 13.93 -1.26 2.17
CA THR A 117 13.50 -0.84 0.83
C THR A 117 13.84 -1.89 -0.23
N GLU A 118 15.01 -2.52 -0.13
CA GLU A 118 15.39 -3.63 -1.00
C GLU A 118 14.51 -4.86 -0.79
N ALA A 119 14.16 -5.20 0.46
CA ALA A 119 13.23 -6.29 0.76
C ALA A 119 11.85 -6.05 0.12
N LEU A 120 11.32 -4.83 0.17
CA LEU A 120 10.09 -4.44 -0.52
C LEU A 120 10.21 -4.56 -2.04
N ARG A 121 11.35 -4.14 -2.60
CA ARG A 121 11.64 -4.26 -4.04
C ARG A 121 11.68 -5.72 -4.49
N VAL A 122 12.38 -6.58 -3.75
CA VAL A 122 12.44 -8.03 -4.01
C VAL A 122 11.04 -8.64 -3.91
N LEU A 123 10.29 -8.29 -2.86
CA LEU A 123 8.92 -8.78 -2.67
C LEU A 123 8.01 -8.38 -3.84
N PHE A 124 8.13 -7.14 -4.33
CA PHE A 124 7.38 -6.64 -5.47
C PHE A 124 7.78 -7.33 -6.77
N ALA A 125 9.08 -7.49 -7.03
CA ALA A 125 9.61 -8.11 -8.24
C ALA A 125 9.35 -9.62 -8.31
N ALA A 126 9.25 -10.29 -7.17
CA ALA A 126 8.92 -11.70 -7.08
C ALA A 126 7.44 -12.01 -7.37
N ALA A 127 6.58 -10.98 -7.43
CA ALA A 127 5.17 -11.19 -7.68
C ALA A 127 4.93 -11.68 -9.13
N PRO A 128 4.11 -12.73 -9.34
CA PRO A 128 3.77 -13.20 -10.67
C PRO A 128 3.16 -12.10 -11.54
N ALA A 129 3.47 -12.10 -12.84
CA ALA A 129 2.91 -11.12 -13.78
C ALA A 129 1.38 -11.08 -13.79
N SER A 130 0.72 -12.21 -13.48
CA SER A 130 -0.75 -12.31 -13.35
C SER A 130 -1.33 -11.49 -12.20
N LEU A 131 -0.52 -11.10 -11.21
CA LEU A 131 -0.91 -10.25 -10.08
C LEU A 131 -0.56 -8.78 -10.28
N LEU A 132 0.29 -8.44 -11.26
CA LEU A 132 0.64 -7.05 -11.55
C LEU A 132 -0.54 -6.32 -12.19
N ARG A 133 -0.81 -5.10 -11.72
CA ARG A 133 -1.80 -4.17 -12.25
C ARG A 133 -1.19 -2.79 -12.37
N THR A 134 -1.61 -2.01 -13.36
CA THR A 134 -1.27 -0.59 -13.44
C THR A 134 -1.91 0.16 -12.28
N LEU A 135 -1.15 1.05 -11.64
CA LEU A 135 -1.66 1.96 -10.62
C LEU A 135 -2.04 3.29 -11.28
N ASP A 136 -3.30 3.41 -11.70
CA ASP A 136 -3.89 4.60 -12.29
C ASP A 136 -5.26 4.92 -11.66
N GLU A 137 -5.94 5.94 -12.17
CA GLU A 137 -7.27 6.35 -11.69
C GLU A 137 -8.34 5.25 -11.83
N ALA A 138 -8.15 4.29 -12.75
CA ALA A 138 -9.06 3.19 -12.97
C ALA A 138 -8.75 1.97 -12.10
N PHE A 139 -7.58 1.92 -11.45
CA PHE A 139 -7.11 0.78 -10.66
C PHE A 139 -8.16 0.24 -9.70
N TYR A 140 -8.75 1.12 -8.88
CA TYR A 140 -9.75 0.72 -7.89
C TYR A 140 -10.95 0.05 -8.55
N ARG A 141 -11.55 0.71 -9.55
CA ARG A 141 -12.76 0.21 -10.23
C ARG A 141 -12.52 -1.11 -10.96
N LEU A 142 -11.34 -1.32 -11.52
CA LEU A 142 -11.04 -2.51 -12.34
C LEU A 142 -10.61 -3.73 -11.51
N ASN A 143 -10.05 -3.53 -10.31
CA ASN A 143 -9.38 -4.61 -9.58
C ASN A 143 -9.98 -4.92 -8.21
N ILE A 144 -10.82 -4.02 -7.66
CA ILE A 144 -11.40 -4.18 -6.34
C ILE A 144 -12.90 -4.39 -6.50
N ALA A 145 -13.36 -5.58 -6.13
CA ALA A 145 -14.78 -5.90 -6.16
C ALA A 145 -15.51 -5.03 -5.12
N ARG A 146 -16.52 -4.29 -5.57
CA ARG A 146 -17.46 -3.63 -4.66
C ARG A 146 -18.30 -4.70 -3.95
N PRO A 147 -18.66 -4.51 -2.67
CA PRO A 147 -19.66 -5.36 -2.03
C PRO A 147 -20.94 -5.29 -2.87
N THR A 148 -21.47 -6.45 -3.26
CA THR A 148 -22.87 -6.53 -3.66
C THR A 148 -23.70 -6.17 -2.42
N ALA A 149 -24.48 -5.10 -2.53
CA ALA A 149 -25.41 -4.64 -1.50
C ALA A 149 -26.39 -5.73 -1.08
#